data_AF-C4J9W5-F1
#
_entry.id   AF-C4J9W5-F1
#
_cell.length_a   1.000
_cell.length_b   1.000
_cell.length_c   1.000
_cell.angle_alpha   90.00
_cell.angle_beta   90.00
_cell.angle_gamma   90.00
#
_symmetry.space_group_name_H-M   'P 1'
#
loop_
_entity.id
_entity.type
_entity.pdbx_description
1 polymer ?
#
loop_
_entity_poly.entity_id
_entity_poly.type
_entity_poly.pdbx_seq_one_letter_code
_entity_poly.pdbx_strand_id
1 'polypeptide(L)'
;MPVYSIRGVNVDFPFDAYDCQITYMDRVIESLQQGKNALLESPTGTGKTLCLLCASLAWRRTFGEFLRVGRGGGGTKQLPYGSQPSASQQSEDSTSQKQQQSRYPVIIYASRTHSQLRQVIKELKATSYRPKMAVLGSREQMCIHDEVSKLHGRAQNNACHFLCKKRRCPHNNHVAEFIKNKPELGNEPFDIEDLINIGRHKGPCPYYISRELSKSVDILFAPYNYLIDPGNRRSLNGIPWDNAVLILTKHTTWRVYVQMQPLLIYFRITSQLA
;
A
#
# COMPACT_ATOMS: atom_id res chain seq x y z
N MET A 1 22.43 1.33 -9.35
CA MET A 1 21.19 0.69 -9.78
C MET A 1 20.96 1.08 -11.23
N PRO A 2 20.97 0.14 -12.18
CA PRO A 2 20.66 0.43 -13.57
C PRO A 2 19.25 1.00 -13.72
N VAL A 3 19.06 1.82 -14.75
CA VAL A 3 17.79 2.45 -15.08
C VAL A 3 17.36 1.99 -16.46
N TYR A 4 16.14 1.45 -16.54
CA TYR A 4 15.56 0.98 -17.79
C TYR A 4 14.40 1.91 -18.19
N SER A 5 14.47 2.49 -19.39
CA SER A 5 13.37 3.27 -19.95
C SER A 5 12.39 2.32 -20.64
N ILE A 6 11.26 2.06 -20.00
CA ILE A 6 10.23 1.12 -20.47
C ILE A 6 8.94 1.91 -20.65
N ARG A 7 8.44 2.03 -21.90
CA ARG A 7 7.22 2.78 -22.24
C ARG A 7 7.17 4.20 -21.67
N GLY A 8 8.31 4.90 -21.71
CA GLY A 8 8.45 6.26 -21.18
C GLY A 8 8.54 6.33 -19.65
N VAL A 9 8.63 5.20 -18.95
CA VAL A 9 8.81 5.12 -17.50
C VAL A 9 10.25 4.69 -17.21
N ASN A 10 10.95 5.48 -16.41
CA ASN A 10 12.29 5.15 -15.92
C ASN A 10 12.20 4.23 -14.70
N VAL A 11 12.53 2.96 -14.89
CA VAL A 11 12.53 1.92 -13.86
C VAL A 11 13.94 1.76 -13.32
N ASP A 12 14.18 2.21 -12.09
CA ASP A 12 15.35 1.85 -11.31
C ASP A 12 15.22 0.37 -10.91
N PHE A 13 16.25 -0.44 -11.17
CA PHE A 13 16.30 -1.86 -10.80
C PHE A 13 17.56 -2.13 -9.98
N PRO A 14 17.52 -3.03 -8.97
CA PRO A 14 18.64 -3.16 -8.03
C PRO A 14 19.88 -3.87 -8.59
N PHE A 15 19.75 -4.58 -9.71
CA PHE A 15 20.83 -5.28 -10.42
C PHE A 15 20.56 -5.26 -11.93
N ASP A 16 21.46 -5.80 -12.75
CA ASP A 16 21.24 -5.87 -14.20
C ASP A 16 20.09 -6.83 -14.54
N ALA A 17 19.00 -6.29 -15.08
CA ALA A 17 17.78 -7.02 -15.39
C ALA A 17 18.00 -7.99 -16.56
N TYR A 18 17.48 -9.21 -16.43
CA TYR A 18 17.39 -10.16 -17.54
C TYR A 18 16.33 -9.74 -18.56
N ASP A 19 16.44 -10.17 -19.81
CA ASP A 19 15.46 -9.84 -20.86
C ASP A 19 14.03 -10.24 -20.50
N CYS A 20 13.87 -11.38 -19.82
CA CYS A 20 12.56 -11.83 -19.34
C CYS A 20 11.98 -10.91 -18.25
N GLN A 21 12.84 -10.26 -17.45
CA GLN A 21 12.43 -9.29 -16.44
C GLN A 21 12.02 -7.98 -17.08
N ILE A 22 12.77 -7.50 -18.09
CA ILE A 22 12.42 -6.32 -18.87
C ILE A 22 11.06 -6.53 -19.56
N THR A 23 10.87 -7.69 -20.20
CA THR A 23 9.60 -8.07 -20.83
C THR A 23 8.46 -8.11 -19.80
N TYR A 24 8.70 -8.65 -18.61
CA TYR A 24 7.69 -8.68 -17.55
C TYR A 24 7.32 -7.27 -17.07
N MET A 25 8.31 -6.40 -16.85
CA MET A 25 8.10 -5.01 -16.46
C MET A 25 7.36 -4.21 -17.55
N ASP A 26 7.65 -4.46 -18.82
CA ASP A 26 6.91 -3.88 -19.96
C ASP A 26 5.42 -4.18 -19.89
N ARG A 27 5.06 -5.45 -19.66
CA ARG A 27 3.66 -5.87 -19.55
C ARG A 27 2.96 -5.30 -18.32
N VAL A 28 3.67 -5.15 -17.20
CA VAL A 28 3.14 -4.45 -16.01
C VAL A 28 2.81 -3.00 -16.36
N ILE A 29 3.77 -2.26 -16.93
CA ILE A 29 3.61 -0.82 -17.23
C ILE A 29 2.53 -0.60 -18.29
N GLU A 30 2.48 -1.44 -19.32
CA GLU A 30 1.43 -1.42 -20.34
C GLU A 30 0.03 -1.50 -19.71
N SER A 31 -0.17 -2.46 -18.82
CA SER A 31 -1.45 -2.71 -18.18
C SER A 31 -1.89 -1.55 -17.29
N LEU A 32 -0.93 -0.98 -16.54
CA LEU A 32 -1.14 0.19 -15.69
C LEU A 32 -1.51 1.43 -16.51
N GLN A 33 -0.79 1.71 -17.60
CA GLN A 33 -1.05 2.85 -18.48
C GLN A 33 -2.41 2.73 -19.20
N GLN A 34 -2.81 1.51 -19.57
CA GLN A 34 -4.08 1.27 -20.26
C GLN A 34 -5.27 1.14 -19.30
N GLY A 35 -5.06 1.16 -17.98
CA GLY A 35 -6.13 0.97 -17.01
C GLY A 35 -6.75 -0.44 -17.06
N LYS A 36 -5.99 -1.45 -17.51
CA LYS A 36 -6.50 -2.82 -17.73
C LYS A 36 -6.10 -3.78 -16.62
N ASN A 37 -6.95 -4.79 -16.44
CA ASN A 37 -6.61 -5.95 -15.63
C ASN A 37 -5.63 -6.82 -16.43
N ALA A 38 -4.60 -7.32 -15.75
CA ALA A 38 -3.59 -8.17 -16.36
C ALA A 38 -3.40 -9.43 -15.54
N LEU A 39 -3.14 -10.51 -16.30
CA LEU A 39 -2.70 -11.81 -15.85
C LEU A 39 -1.24 -11.97 -16.28
N LEU A 40 -0.29 -11.97 -15.35
CA LEU A 40 1.13 -12.09 -15.68
C LEU A 40 1.78 -13.35 -15.10
N GLU A 41 2.00 -14.32 -15.97
CA GLU A 41 2.75 -15.54 -15.67
C GLU A 41 4.23 -15.43 -16.04
N SER A 42 5.04 -16.23 -15.36
CA SER A 42 6.48 -16.39 -15.60
C SER A 42 7.00 -17.55 -14.72
N PRO A 43 8.13 -18.18 -15.05
CA PRO A 43 8.70 -19.24 -14.23
C PRO A 43 9.10 -18.79 -12.82
N THR A 44 9.15 -19.71 -11.87
CA THR A 44 9.71 -19.45 -10.53
C THR A 44 11.18 -19.08 -10.62
N GLY A 45 11.65 -18.21 -9.71
CA GLY A 45 13.07 -17.79 -9.68
C GLY A 45 13.43 -16.66 -10.65
N THR A 46 12.49 -16.18 -11.49
CA THR A 46 12.74 -15.09 -12.45
C THR A 46 12.66 -13.67 -11.85
N GLY A 47 12.49 -13.54 -10.53
CA GLY A 47 12.41 -12.22 -9.87
C GLY A 47 11.07 -11.48 -10.05
N LYS A 48 9.97 -12.20 -10.32
CA LYS A 48 8.60 -11.65 -10.46
C LYS A 48 8.27 -10.54 -9.47
N THR A 49 8.48 -10.80 -8.18
CA THR A 49 8.14 -9.90 -7.08
C THR A 49 8.82 -8.56 -7.28
N LEU A 50 10.13 -8.60 -7.53
CA LEU A 50 10.94 -7.41 -7.74
C LEU A 50 10.57 -6.67 -9.02
N CYS A 51 10.36 -7.38 -10.15
CA CYS A 51 9.89 -6.77 -11.40
C CYS A 51 8.56 -6.04 -11.20
N LEU A 52 7.60 -6.71 -10.56
CA LEU A 52 6.28 -6.18 -10.28
C LEU A 52 6.34 -4.95 -9.38
N LEU A 53 7.14 -5.01 -8.32
CA LEU A 53 7.33 -3.92 -7.37
C LEU A 53 7.99 -2.71 -8.03
N CYS A 54 9.11 -2.90 -8.74
CA CYS A 54 9.86 -1.82 -9.37
C CYS A 54 9.05 -1.16 -10.49
N ALA A 55 8.43 -1.94 -11.38
CA ALA A 55 7.62 -1.39 -12.47
C ALA A 55 6.41 -0.60 -11.93
N SER A 56 5.71 -1.12 -10.92
CA SER A 56 4.55 -0.42 -10.33
C SER A 56 4.95 0.87 -9.62
N LEU A 57 6.03 0.86 -8.84
CA LEU A 57 6.53 2.03 -8.13
C LEU A 57 7.09 3.09 -9.08
N ALA A 58 7.83 2.68 -10.11
CA ALA A 58 8.31 3.56 -11.17
C ALA A 58 7.15 4.25 -11.90
N TRP A 59 6.12 3.48 -12.25
CA TRP A 59 4.91 4.02 -12.87
C TRP A 59 4.21 5.02 -11.94
N ARG A 60 4.01 4.69 -10.65
CA ARG A 60 3.40 5.62 -9.69
C ARG A 60 4.22 6.89 -9.49
N ARG A 61 5.55 6.82 -9.58
CA ARG A 61 6.45 7.98 -9.51
C ARG A 61 6.28 8.94 -10.69
N THR A 62 5.75 8.49 -11.84
CA THR A 62 5.52 9.39 -12.99
C THR A 62 4.46 10.46 -12.73
N PHE A 63 3.53 10.22 -11.80
CA PHE A 63 2.52 11.20 -11.38
C PHE A 63 3.08 12.26 -10.43
N GLY A 64 4.17 11.94 -9.73
CA GLY A 64 4.84 12.83 -8.78
C GLY A 64 5.71 12.06 -7.79
N GLU A 65 6.48 12.80 -7.00
CA GLU A 65 7.31 12.23 -5.94
C GLU A 65 6.48 11.43 -4.92
N PHE A 66 7.14 10.48 -4.26
CA PHE A 66 6.54 9.76 -3.14
C PHE A 66 6.20 10.72 -2.00
N LEU A 67 5.17 10.37 -1.23
CA LEU A 67 4.76 11.17 -0.09
C LEU A 67 5.93 11.28 0.90
N ARG A 68 6.39 12.50 1.14
CA ARG A 68 7.37 12.80 2.18
C ARG A 68 6.76 13.82 3.12
N VAL A 69 6.44 13.40 4.34
CA VAL A 69 6.02 14.32 5.40
C VAL A 69 7.28 14.66 6.20
N GLY A 70 7.81 15.88 6.04
CA GLY A 70 9.05 16.28 6.74
C GLY A 70 9.77 17.54 6.27
N ARG A 71 9.40 18.16 5.14
CA ARG A 71 9.84 19.54 4.82
C ARG A 71 8.68 20.30 4.19
N GLY A 72 8.21 21.34 4.87
CA GLY A 72 7.44 22.40 4.24
C GLY A 72 8.28 22.98 3.09
N GLY A 73 7.69 23.04 1.90
CA GLY A 73 8.35 23.54 0.71
C GLY A 73 7.43 23.37 -0.49
N GLY A 74 6.66 24.42 -0.79
CA GLY A 74 5.87 24.52 -2.00
C GLY A 74 6.75 24.34 -3.24
N GLY A 75 6.20 23.64 -4.23
CA GLY A 75 6.92 23.33 -5.46
C GLY A 75 6.00 22.62 -6.45
N THR A 76 4.92 23.28 -6.84
CA THR A 76 4.18 22.93 -8.05
C THR A 76 5.11 23.03 -9.25
N LYS A 77 5.63 21.91 -9.74
CA LYS A 77 6.06 21.81 -11.14
C LYS A 77 4.86 21.33 -11.95
N GLN A 78 4.28 22.28 -12.70
CA GLN A 78 3.39 21.97 -13.82
C GLN A 78 4.10 21.04 -14.79
N LEU A 79 3.39 20.05 -15.32
CA LEU A 79 3.75 19.40 -16.57
C LEU A 79 2.60 19.60 -17.57
N PRO A 80 2.92 19.77 -18.87
CA PRO A 80 1.97 20.12 -19.91
C PRO A 80 1.42 18.87 -20.59
N TYR A 81 0.11 18.78 -20.77
CA TYR A 81 -0.45 18.14 -21.96
C TYR A 81 -1.89 18.62 -22.19
N GLY A 82 -2.17 19.05 -23.42
CA GLY A 82 -3.27 19.93 -23.79
C GLY A 82 -4.63 19.28 -23.98
N SER A 83 -5.67 20.06 -23.66
CA SER A 83 -6.93 20.18 -24.41
C SER A 83 -7.76 21.34 -23.82
N GLN A 84 -7.89 22.45 -24.55
CA GLN A 84 -9.05 23.35 -24.52
C GLN A 84 -10.02 22.89 -25.64
N PRO A 85 -11.32 23.29 -25.67
CA PRO A 85 -11.92 24.54 -25.15
C PRO A 85 -13.25 24.26 -24.37
N SER A 86 -14.03 25.17 -23.78
CA SER A 86 -14.30 26.60 -23.96
C SER A 86 -14.96 27.16 -22.69
N ALA A 87 -14.93 28.48 -22.53
CA ALA A 87 -15.46 29.24 -21.41
C ALA A 87 -17.00 29.22 -21.27
N SER A 88 -17.47 29.21 -20.02
CA SER A 88 -18.57 30.06 -19.57
C SER A 88 -18.39 30.37 -18.08
N GLN A 89 -18.47 31.65 -17.76
CA GLN A 89 -18.35 32.23 -16.42
C GLN A 89 -19.68 32.08 -15.67
N GLN A 90 -19.63 31.73 -14.39
CA GLN A 90 -20.41 32.37 -13.32
C GLN A 90 -19.98 31.86 -11.93
N SER A 91 -20.25 32.70 -10.95
CA SER A 91 -19.57 32.91 -9.67
C SER A 91 -20.25 32.26 -8.46
N GLU A 92 -19.48 32.23 -7.37
CA GLU A 92 -19.86 32.27 -5.94
C GLU A 92 -20.33 30.98 -5.21
N ASP A 93 -19.37 30.49 -4.42
CA ASP A 93 -19.40 30.25 -2.97
C ASP A 93 -20.42 29.26 -2.37
N SER A 94 -19.88 28.14 -1.86
CA SER A 94 -20.41 27.40 -0.71
C SER A 94 -19.44 26.29 -0.28
N THR A 95 -18.77 26.55 0.84
CA THR A 95 -18.07 25.65 1.76
C THR A 95 -18.43 24.17 1.61
N SER A 96 -17.53 23.38 1.04
CA SER A 96 -17.53 21.93 1.17
C SER A 96 -16.09 21.48 1.34
N GLN A 97 -15.74 21.14 2.58
CA GLN A 97 -14.51 20.43 2.93
C GLN A 97 -14.54 19.04 2.27
N LYS A 98 -14.36 18.97 0.96
CA LYS A 98 -14.04 17.74 0.25
C LYS A 98 -12.68 17.32 0.78
N GLN A 99 -12.66 16.20 1.50
CA GLN A 99 -11.45 15.49 1.89
C GLN A 99 -10.54 15.45 0.65
N GLN A 100 -9.37 16.10 0.73
CA GLN A 100 -8.36 16.08 -0.32
C GLN A 100 -7.92 14.64 -0.51
N GLN A 101 -8.60 13.91 -1.41
CA GLN A 101 -8.16 12.61 -1.88
C GLN A 101 -6.75 12.76 -2.43
N SER A 102 -5.89 11.77 -2.19
CA SER A 102 -4.52 11.81 -2.71
C SER A 102 -4.57 11.97 -4.23
N ARG A 103 -3.86 12.99 -4.73
CA ARG A 103 -3.76 13.29 -6.17
C ARG A 103 -3.21 12.10 -6.98
N TYR A 104 -2.53 11.17 -6.32
CA TYR A 104 -1.79 10.09 -6.95
C TYR A 104 -2.36 8.71 -6.60
N PRO A 105 -2.21 7.74 -7.51
CA PRO A 105 -2.72 6.40 -7.31
C PRO A 105 -2.01 5.70 -6.14
N VAL A 106 -2.77 4.94 -5.36
CA VAL A 106 -2.24 4.13 -4.24
C VAL A 106 -2.07 2.69 -4.70
N ILE A 107 -0.88 2.11 -4.47
CA ILE A 107 -0.63 0.70 -4.76
C ILE A 107 -1.02 -0.13 -3.54
N ILE A 108 -1.88 -1.14 -3.72
CA ILE A 108 -2.23 -2.10 -2.69
C ILE A 108 -1.57 -3.42 -3.06
N TYR A 109 -0.52 -3.79 -2.35
CA TYR A 109 0.18 -5.04 -2.53
C TYR A 109 -0.35 -6.08 -1.56
N ALA A 110 -1.10 -7.04 -2.08
CA ALA A 110 -1.74 -8.05 -1.29
C ALA A 110 -1.20 -9.46 -1.50
N SER A 111 -1.14 -10.20 -0.39
CA SER A 111 -0.65 -11.57 -0.36
C SER A 111 -1.41 -12.42 0.67
N ARG A 112 -1.19 -13.74 0.64
CA ARG A 112 -1.93 -14.67 1.52
C ARG A 112 -1.44 -14.57 2.95
N THR A 113 -0.13 -14.45 3.16
CA THR A 113 0.50 -14.49 4.49
C THR A 113 1.41 -13.29 4.73
N HIS A 114 1.62 -12.99 6.00
CA HIS A 114 2.59 -11.96 6.41
C HIS A 114 4.03 -12.33 6.12
N SER A 115 4.37 -13.63 6.13
CA SER A 115 5.70 -14.08 5.72
C SER A 115 5.99 -13.74 4.26
N GLN A 116 4.98 -13.82 3.38
CA GLN A 116 5.11 -13.38 1.99
C GLN A 116 5.28 -11.86 1.90
N LEU A 117 4.45 -11.09 2.60
CA LEU A 117 4.58 -9.63 2.63
C LEU A 117 5.96 -9.20 3.16
N ARG A 118 6.46 -9.87 4.21
CA ARG A 118 7.80 -9.63 4.76
C ARG A 118 8.90 -9.87 3.72
N GLN A 119 8.78 -10.92 2.91
CA GLN A 119 9.72 -11.18 1.82
C GLN A 119 9.69 -10.05 0.78
N VAL A 120 8.50 -9.58 0.40
CA VAL A 120 8.34 -8.46 -0.56
C VAL A 120 8.94 -7.17 0.01
N ILE A 121 8.71 -6.88 1.29
CA ILE A 121 9.28 -5.71 1.97
C ILE A 121 10.81 -5.81 2.04
N LYS A 122 11.36 -7.01 2.24
CA LYS A 122 12.82 -7.24 2.15
C LYS A 122 13.36 -6.95 0.75
N GLU A 123 12.63 -7.33 -0.30
CA GLU A 123 12.99 -6.95 -1.67
C GLU A 123 12.88 -5.43 -1.88
N LEU A 124 11.85 -4.77 -1.35
CA LEU A 124 11.73 -3.30 -1.38
C LEU A 124 12.93 -2.61 -0.74
N LYS A 125 13.42 -3.11 0.41
CA LYS A 125 14.63 -2.61 1.09
C LYS A 125 15.87 -2.67 0.19
N ALA A 126 15.93 -3.60 -0.76
CA ALA A 126 17.05 -3.73 -1.70
C ALA A 126 16.97 -2.76 -2.91
N THR A 127 15.87 -2.03 -3.07
CA THR A 127 15.67 -1.05 -4.15
C THR A 127 15.98 0.39 -3.70
N SER A 128 16.08 1.32 -4.66
CA SER A 128 16.18 2.76 -4.41
C SER A 128 14.83 3.42 -4.09
N TYR A 129 13.71 2.72 -4.28
CA TYR A 129 12.40 3.27 -4.03
C TYR A 129 12.15 3.45 -2.53
N ARG A 130 11.64 4.63 -2.17
CA ARG A 130 11.21 4.99 -0.79
C ARG A 130 9.78 5.53 -0.82
N PRO A 131 8.79 4.71 -1.22
CA PRO A 131 7.39 5.06 -1.11
C PRO A 131 7.01 5.16 0.36
N LYS A 132 6.14 6.10 0.71
CA LYS A 132 5.51 6.06 2.04
C LYS A 132 4.67 4.80 2.13
N MET A 133 4.98 3.93 3.08
CA MET A 133 4.33 2.62 3.17
C MET A 133 3.68 2.35 4.52
N ALA A 134 2.71 1.43 4.48
CA ALA A 134 2.15 0.78 5.67
C ALA A 134 2.00 -0.71 5.41
N VAL A 135 2.08 -1.51 6.49
CA VAL A 135 1.73 -2.94 6.46
C VAL A 135 0.63 -3.19 7.48
N LEU A 136 -0.48 -3.78 7.04
CA LEU A 136 -1.61 -4.14 7.91
C LEU A 136 -1.44 -5.54 8.42
N GLY A 137 -1.81 -5.79 9.69
CA GLY A 137 -1.87 -7.11 10.30
C GLY A 137 -2.98 -7.24 11.35
N SER A 138 -3.17 -8.45 11.89
CA SER A 138 -4.18 -8.68 12.92
C SER A 138 -3.68 -8.21 14.29
N ARG A 139 -4.61 -8.08 15.25
CA ARG A 139 -4.25 -7.87 16.66
C ARG A 139 -3.43 -9.03 17.21
N GLU A 140 -3.69 -10.26 16.75
CA GLU A 140 -2.94 -11.45 17.20
C GLU A 140 -1.45 -11.35 16.86
N GLN A 141 -1.12 -10.68 15.76
CA GLN A 141 0.27 -10.49 15.35
C GLN A 141 0.91 -9.25 15.95
N MET A 142 0.14 -8.17 16.16
CA MET A 142 0.68 -6.84 16.48
C MET A 142 0.44 -6.39 17.93
N CYS A 143 -0.38 -7.10 18.71
CA CYS A 143 -0.71 -6.69 20.08
C CYS A 143 0.44 -6.96 21.03
N ILE A 144 0.87 -5.92 21.74
CA ILE A 144 1.95 -5.97 22.74
C ILE A 144 1.46 -5.76 24.17
N HIS A 145 0.15 -5.65 24.39
CA HIS A 145 -0.42 -5.47 25.72
C HIS A 145 -0.44 -6.82 26.46
N ASP A 146 0.15 -6.89 27.65
CA ASP A 146 0.45 -8.12 28.40
C ASP A 146 -0.73 -9.10 28.55
N GLU A 147 -1.93 -8.60 28.86
CA GLU A 147 -3.11 -9.45 29.01
C GLU A 147 -3.84 -9.72 27.68
N VAL A 148 -3.95 -8.71 26.81
CA VAL A 148 -4.72 -8.81 25.56
C VAL A 148 -3.98 -9.65 24.52
N SER A 149 -2.64 -9.62 24.50
CA SER A 149 -1.83 -10.42 23.57
C SER A 149 -2.00 -11.93 23.77
N LYS A 150 -2.39 -12.35 24.98
CA LYS A 150 -2.66 -13.76 25.34
C LYS A 150 -4.02 -14.25 24.85
N LEU A 151 -4.93 -13.34 24.49
CA LEU A 151 -6.25 -13.66 23.96
C LEU A 151 -6.19 -13.84 22.44
N HIS A 152 -7.16 -14.57 21.87
CA HIS A 152 -7.24 -14.85 20.44
C HIS A 152 -8.63 -14.54 19.87
N GLY A 153 -8.69 -14.27 18.57
CA GLY A 153 -9.92 -14.05 17.80
C GLY A 153 -10.85 -12.99 18.39
N ARG A 154 -12.13 -13.35 18.55
CA ARG A 154 -13.17 -12.43 19.05
C ARG A 154 -12.91 -11.94 20.47
N ALA A 155 -12.38 -12.78 21.35
CA ALA A 155 -12.08 -12.40 22.73
C ALA A 155 -11.02 -11.30 22.77
N GLN A 156 -9.95 -11.45 21.98
CA GLN A 156 -8.92 -10.42 21.85
C GLN A 156 -9.47 -9.11 21.31
N ASN A 157 -10.26 -9.18 20.23
CA ASN A 157 -10.86 -8.00 19.61
C ASN A 157 -11.75 -7.23 20.60
N ASN A 158 -12.61 -7.95 21.32
CA ASN A 158 -13.53 -7.35 22.30
C ASN A 158 -12.78 -6.73 23.48
N ALA A 159 -11.78 -7.43 24.05
CA ALA A 159 -10.96 -6.91 25.14
C ALA A 159 -10.17 -5.66 24.70
N CYS A 160 -9.53 -5.70 23.53
CA CYS A 160 -8.82 -4.56 22.96
C CYS A 160 -9.76 -3.35 22.79
N HIS A 161 -10.92 -3.57 22.17
CA HIS A 161 -11.89 -2.51 21.95
C HIS A 161 -12.42 -1.92 23.27
N PHE A 162 -12.73 -2.76 24.26
CA PHE A 162 -13.16 -2.34 25.59
C PHE A 162 -12.12 -1.44 26.26
N LEU A 163 -10.85 -1.87 26.30
CA LEU A 163 -9.77 -1.10 26.92
C LEU A 163 -9.50 0.21 26.17
N CYS A 164 -9.49 0.20 24.84
CA CYS A 164 -9.29 1.42 24.04
C CYS A 164 -10.43 2.42 24.24
N LYS A 165 -11.69 1.96 24.26
CA LYS A 165 -12.87 2.81 24.50
C LYS A 165 -12.84 3.44 25.89
N LYS A 166 -12.36 2.72 26.90
CA LYS A 166 -12.19 3.22 28.27
C LYS A 166 -10.85 3.97 28.50
N ARG A 167 -10.04 4.15 27.45
CA ARG A 167 -8.68 4.73 27.51
C ARG A 167 -7.75 4.04 28.52
N ARG A 168 -7.95 2.75 28.75
CA ARG A 168 -7.14 1.93 29.67
C ARG A 168 -5.99 1.18 29.00
N CYS A 169 -5.91 1.19 27.67
CA CYS A 169 -4.78 0.60 26.95
C CYS A 169 -3.64 1.64 26.87
N PRO A 170 -2.51 1.46 27.60
CA PRO A 170 -1.43 2.44 27.61
C PRO A 170 -0.82 2.63 26.21
N HIS A 171 -0.64 1.54 25.45
CA HIS A 171 -0.06 1.57 24.12
C HIS A 171 -0.91 2.34 23.12
N ASN A 172 -2.24 2.19 23.15
CA ASN A 172 -3.13 2.90 22.23
C ASN A 172 -3.14 4.41 22.52
N ASN A 173 -3.06 4.78 23.80
CA ASN A 173 -3.09 6.18 24.21
C ASN A 173 -1.85 6.95 23.69
N HIS A 174 -0.70 6.29 23.50
CA HIS A 174 0.52 6.91 22.97
C HIS A 174 0.53 7.07 21.44
N VAL A 175 -0.40 6.47 20.69
CA VAL A 175 -0.33 6.42 19.21
C VAL A 175 -0.42 7.80 18.57
N ALA A 176 -1.39 8.62 19.01
CA ALA A 176 -1.64 9.93 18.40
C ALA A 176 -0.46 10.88 18.56
N GLU A 177 0.13 10.90 19.76
CA GLU A 177 1.33 11.70 20.04
C GLU A 177 2.55 11.17 19.28
N PHE A 178 2.75 9.85 19.26
CA PHE A 178 3.89 9.25 18.58
C PHE A 178 3.92 9.57 17.08
N ILE A 179 2.78 9.47 16.39
CA ILE A 179 2.69 9.75 14.95
C ILE A 179 2.90 11.24 14.66
N LYS A 180 2.42 12.11 15.55
CA LYS A 180 2.68 13.55 15.45
C LYS A 180 4.16 13.87 15.58
N ASN A 181 4.86 13.16 16.47
CA ASN A 181 6.29 13.37 16.75
C ASN A 181 7.22 12.65 15.76
N LYS A 182 6.73 11.66 15.01
CA LYS A 182 7.48 10.90 13.99
C LYS A 182 6.77 10.90 12.62
N PRO A 183 6.64 12.07 11.96
CA PRO A 183 6.00 12.16 10.64
C PRO A 183 6.72 11.35 9.54
N GLU A 184 8.00 11.05 9.74
CA GLU A 184 8.84 10.27 8.83
C GLU A 184 8.56 8.76 8.85
N LEU A 185 7.78 8.29 9.83
CA LEU A 185 7.38 6.89 9.90
C LEU A 185 6.56 6.52 8.66
N GLY A 186 6.98 5.47 7.95
CA GLY A 186 6.45 5.18 6.61
C GLY A 186 7.45 5.38 5.49
N ASN A 187 8.41 6.29 5.64
CA ASN A 187 9.30 6.67 4.54
C ASN A 187 10.37 5.60 4.25
N GLU A 188 10.82 4.90 5.30
CA GLU A 188 11.70 3.75 5.15
C GLU A 188 10.91 2.44 5.23
N PRO A 189 11.24 1.43 4.41
CA PRO A 189 10.51 0.17 4.43
C PRO A 189 10.66 -0.55 5.77
N PHE A 190 9.54 -1.01 6.33
CA PHE A 190 9.49 -1.73 7.59
C PHE A 190 8.52 -2.91 7.51
N ASP A 191 8.79 -3.97 8.26
CA ASP A 191 7.87 -5.10 8.42
C ASP A 191 7.10 -5.03 9.76
N ILE A 192 6.31 -6.05 10.05
CA ILE A 192 5.52 -6.10 11.29
C ILE A 192 6.40 -6.19 12.54
N GLU A 193 7.51 -6.92 12.46
CA GLU A 193 8.41 -7.08 13.60
C GLU A 193 9.08 -5.75 13.92
N ASP A 194 9.43 -4.97 12.89
CA ASP A 194 9.93 -3.60 13.04
C ASP A 194 8.91 -2.72 13.82
N LEU A 195 7.62 -2.78 13.49
CA LEU A 195 6.57 -2.06 14.23
C LEU A 195 6.39 -2.56 15.67
N ILE A 196 6.44 -3.87 15.88
CA ILE A 196 6.35 -4.46 17.22
C ILE A 196 7.52 -3.96 18.08
N ASN A 197 8.74 -3.96 17.53
CA ASN A 197 9.93 -3.48 18.21
C ASN A 197 9.83 -2.00 18.60
N ILE A 198 9.23 -1.15 17.77
CA ILE A 198 8.94 0.26 18.11
C ILE A 198 8.02 0.37 19.34
N GLY A 199 7.06 -0.53 19.48
CA GLY A 199 6.12 -0.54 20.59
C GLY A 199 6.64 -1.22 21.86
N ARG A 200 7.64 -2.12 21.74
CA ARG A 200 8.19 -2.87 22.89
C ARG A 200 8.71 -1.89 23.96
N HIS A 201 8.49 -2.23 25.23
CA HIS A 201 8.88 -1.42 26.41
C HIS A 201 8.19 -0.04 26.52
N LYS A 202 6.85 -0.04 26.68
CA LYS A 202 5.98 1.15 26.90
C LYS A 202 5.78 2.07 25.69
N GLY A 203 6.08 1.60 24.48
CA GLY A 203 5.86 2.33 23.23
C GLY A 203 4.40 2.35 22.75
N PRO A 204 4.15 2.99 21.60
CA PRO A 204 2.83 3.06 20.96
C PRO A 204 2.32 1.69 20.48
N CYS A 205 1.01 1.56 20.31
CA CYS A 205 0.39 0.31 19.83
C CYS A 205 0.71 0.05 18.34
N PRO A 206 1.44 -1.04 18.00
CA PRO A 206 1.82 -1.34 16.61
C PRO A 206 0.61 -1.51 15.69
N TYR A 207 -0.45 -2.15 16.19
CA TYR A 207 -1.70 -2.32 15.46
C TYR A 207 -2.27 -0.95 15.05
N TYR A 208 -2.51 -0.04 15.99
CA TYR A 208 -3.10 1.25 15.66
C TYR A 208 -2.16 2.19 14.88
N ILE A 209 -0.84 2.08 15.05
CA ILE A 209 0.13 2.77 14.18
C ILE A 209 -0.09 2.37 12.72
N SER A 210 -0.11 1.06 12.43
CA SER A 210 -0.28 0.58 11.05
C SER A 210 -1.56 1.12 10.39
N ARG A 211 -2.61 1.23 11.19
CA ARG A 211 -3.94 1.70 10.79
C ARG A 211 -3.95 3.19 10.50
N GLU A 212 -3.27 3.99 11.32
CA GLU A 212 -3.16 5.42 11.10
C GLU A 212 -2.29 5.73 9.87
N LEU A 213 -1.15 5.03 9.71
CA LEU A 213 -0.28 5.17 8.54
C LEU A 213 -1.06 4.84 7.25
N SER A 214 -1.88 3.79 7.25
CA SER A 214 -2.64 3.35 6.06
C SER A 214 -3.59 4.40 5.48
N LYS A 215 -3.90 5.48 6.20
CA LYS A 215 -4.74 6.59 5.69
C LYS A 215 -4.05 7.44 4.62
N SER A 216 -2.71 7.43 4.56
CA SER A 216 -1.93 8.24 3.62
C SER A 216 -0.61 7.56 3.30
N VAL A 217 -0.63 6.73 2.25
CA VAL A 217 0.50 5.94 1.75
C VAL A 217 0.55 5.94 0.23
N ASP A 218 1.74 5.67 -0.29
CA ASP A 218 1.95 5.36 -1.72
C ASP A 218 1.76 3.87 -1.98
N ILE A 219 2.13 3.02 -1.00
CA ILE A 219 1.97 1.57 -1.06
C ILE A 219 1.46 1.00 0.26
N LEU A 220 0.43 0.16 0.18
CA LEU A 220 -0.16 -0.56 1.30
C LEU A 220 0.07 -2.06 1.15
N PHE A 221 0.76 -2.68 2.11
CA PHE A 221 0.90 -4.13 2.18
C PHE A 221 -0.22 -4.71 3.04
N ALA A 222 -1.05 -5.59 2.47
CA ALA A 222 -2.24 -6.10 3.14
C ALA A 222 -2.46 -7.61 2.91
N PRO A 223 -2.83 -8.39 3.93
CA PRO A 223 -3.29 -9.74 3.69
C PRO A 223 -4.64 -9.77 2.95
N TYR A 224 -4.93 -10.84 2.21
CA TYR A 224 -6.14 -10.95 1.38
C TYR A 224 -7.46 -10.72 2.12
N ASN A 225 -7.53 -11.10 3.41
CA ASN A 225 -8.73 -10.92 4.22
C ASN A 225 -9.15 -9.44 4.36
N TYR A 226 -8.23 -8.48 4.24
CA TYR A 226 -8.55 -7.05 4.26
C TYR A 226 -9.24 -6.56 2.98
N LEU A 227 -9.14 -7.32 1.89
CA LEU A 227 -9.77 -7.00 0.61
C LEU A 227 -11.10 -7.71 0.40
N ILE A 228 -11.21 -8.94 0.92
CA ILE A 228 -12.35 -9.83 0.72
C ILE A 228 -13.41 -9.63 1.80
N ASP A 229 -13.02 -9.51 3.07
CA ASP A 229 -13.99 -9.35 4.16
C ASP A 229 -14.55 -7.92 4.16
N PRO A 230 -15.88 -7.72 4.02
CA PRO A 230 -16.47 -6.38 3.99
C PRO A 230 -16.26 -5.59 5.29
N GLY A 231 -16.10 -6.25 6.43
CA GLY A 231 -15.80 -5.59 7.71
C GLY A 231 -14.40 -4.99 7.71
N ASN A 232 -13.40 -5.79 7.34
CA ASN A 232 -12.02 -5.33 7.24
C ASN A 232 -11.84 -4.32 6.10
N ARG A 233 -12.55 -4.48 4.97
CA ARG A 233 -12.47 -3.51 3.87
C ARG A 233 -13.04 -2.15 4.25
N ARG A 234 -14.17 -2.11 4.97
CA ARG A 234 -14.76 -0.89 5.58
C ARG A 234 -13.87 -0.23 6.64
N SER A 235 -12.78 -0.87 7.02
CA SER A 235 -11.81 -0.26 7.90
C SER A 235 -10.79 0.57 7.09
N LEU A 236 -10.64 0.35 5.78
CA LEU A 236 -9.66 1.02 4.91
C LEU A 236 -10.21 2.31 4.28
N ASN A 237 -10.87 3.14 5.08
CA ASN A 237 -11.60 4.32 4.60
C ASN A 237 -10.72 5.44 4.05
N GLY A 238 -9.41 5.40 4.30
CA GLY A 238 -8.45 6.37 3.74
C GLY A 238 -7.95 6.02 2.35
N ILE A 239 -8.32 4.85 1.80
CA ILE A 239 -7.83 4.40 0.49
C ILE A 239 -8.81 4.85 -0.60
N PRO A 240 -8.36 5.62 -1.61
CA PRO A 240 -9.19 6.00 -2.74
C PRO A 240 -9.28 4.82 -3.71
N TRP A 241 -10.26 3.94 -3.50
CA TRP A 241 -10.42 2.72 -4.31
C TRP A 241 -10.54 3.01 -5.81
N ASP A 242 -11.18 4.12 -6.20
CA ASP A 242 -11.33 4.50 -7.61
C ASP A 242 -10.00 4.91 -8.29
N ASN A 243 -8.97 5.16 -7.48
CA ASN A 243 -7.63 5.52 -7.91
C ASN A 243 -6.58 4.62 -7.23
N ALA A 244 -6.91 3.33 -7.07
CA ALA A 244 -6.02 2.34 -6.48
C ALA A 244 -5.61 1.28 -7.49
N VAL A 245 -4.36 0.84 -7.40
CA VAL A 245 -3.82 -0.29 -8.15
C VAL A 245 -3.73 -1.48 -7.20
N LEU A 246 -4.53 -2.52 -7.44
CA LEU A 246 -4.45 -3.74 -6.65
C LEU A 246 -3.49 -4.75 -7.29
N ILE A 247 -2.52 -5.24 -6.52
CA ILE A 247 -1.57 -6.29 -6.89
C ILE A 247 -1.80 -7.52 -6.00
N LEU A 248 -2.05 -8.69 -6.59
CA LEU A 248 -2.24 -9.96 -5.86
C LEU A 248 -1.11 -10.96 -6.15
N THR A 249 -0.47 -11.55 -5.11
CA THR A 249 0.69 -12.45 -5.26
C THR A 249 0.60 -13.80 -4.55
N LYS A 250 0.86 -14.88 -5.31
CA LYS A 250 0.89 -16.31 -4.92
C LYS A 250 -0.43 -16.88 -4.34
N HIS A 251 -0.74 -18.09 -4.81
CA HIS A 251 -2.05 -18.75 -4.89
C HIS A 251 -2.23 -19.92 -3.92
N THR A 252 -3.47 -20.20 -3.47
CA THR A 252 -3.96 -21.59 -3.26
C THR A 252 -5.49 -21.76 -3.30
N THR A 253 -6.30 -20.77 -3.68
CA THR A 253 -7.78 -20.97 -3.66
C THR A 253 -8.46 -20.25 -4.82
N TRP A 254 -8.22 -20.75 -6.03
CA TRP A 254 -9.04 -20.42 -7.20
C TRP A 254 -10.21 -21.37 -7.41
N ARG A 255 -10.27 -22.49 -6.67
CA ARG A 255 -11.43 -23.42 -6.73
C ARG A 255 -12.75 -22.86 -6.20
N VAL A 256 -12.76 -21.66 -5.62
CA VAL A 256 -14.00 -20.97 -5.20
C VAL A 256 -14.40 -19.86 -6.19
N TYR A 257 -13.54 -19.50 -7.16
CA TYR A 257 -13.69 -18.27 -7.94
C TYR A 257 -13.49 -18.49 -9.45
N VAL A 258 -14.31 -19.33 -10.09
CA VAL A 258 -14.46 -19.49 -11.56
C VAL A 258 -13.65 -20.66 -12.17
N GLN A 259 -14.33 -21.45 -13.03
CA GLN A 259 -13.77 -22.45 -13.94
C GLN A 259 -12.60 -21.87 -14.76
N MET A 260 -11.60 -22.73 -15.02
CA MET A 260 -10.43 -22.58 -15.91
C MET A 260 -9.06 -22.35 -15.21
N GLN A 261 -8.09 -23.13 -15.69
CA GLN A 261 -6.69 -23.31 -15.27
C GLN A 261 -5.77 -22.13 -15.72
N PRO A 262 -4.46 -22.12 -15.42
CA PRO A 262 -3.73 -21.97 -14.15
C PRO A 262 -3.13 -20.54 -13.93
N LEU A 263 -2.52 -20.35 -12.74
CA LEU A 263 -1.60 -19.30 -12.21
C LEU A 263 -1.74 -17.78 -12.54
N LEU A 264 -2.78 -17.13 -11.98
CA LEU A 264 -3.02 -15.68 -12.13
C LEU A 264 -2.30 -14.70 -11.16
N ILE A 265 -1.52 -13.71 -11.64
CA ILE A 265 -1.31 -12.42 -10.93
C ILE A 265 -2.38 -11.46 -11.44
N TYR A 266 -3.23 -10.93 -10.57
CA TYR A 266 -4.41 -10.13 -10.94
C TYR A 266 -4.16 -8.66 -10.64
N PHE A 267 -4.34 -7.81 -11.65
CA PHE A 267 -4.58 -6.37 -11.48
C PHE A 267 -6.09 -6.11 -11.50
N ARG A 268 -6.61 -5.36 -10.52
CA ARG A 268 -7.88 -4.65 -10.66
C ARG A 268 -7.62 -3.17 -10.44
N ILE A 269 -7.75 -2.40 -11.51
CA ILE A 269 -7.90 -0.95 -11.41
C ILE A 269 -9.41 -0.73 -11.33
N THR A 270 -9.92 -0.41 -10.15
CA THR A 270 -11.34 -0.12 -9.98
C THR A 270 -11.62 1.25 -10.58
N SER A 271 -12.04 1.29 -11.84
CA SER A 271 -13.02 2.28 -12.29
C SER A 271 -14.31 1.52 -12.53
N GLN A 272 -15.38 1.89 -11.82
CA GLN A 272 -16.71 1.24 -11.78
C GLN A 272 -16.89 0.15 -10.71
N LEU A 273 -17.27 0.61 -9.52
CA LEU A 273 -18.28 -0.03 -8.69
C LEU A 273 -19.27 1.07 -8.26
N ALA A 274 -20.25 1.32 -9.12
CA ALA A 274 -21.53 1.90 -8.71
C ALA A 274 -22.45 0.74 -8.28
#